data_AF-A0A2W6CRL0-F1
#
_entry.id   AF-A0A2W6CRL0-F1
#
_cell.length_a   1.000
_cell.length_b   1.000
_cell.length_c   1.000
_cell.angle_alpha   90.00
_cell.angle_beta   90.00
_cell.angle_gamma   90.00
#
_symmetry.space_group_name_H-M   'P 1'
#
loop_
_entity.id
_entity.type
_entity.pdbx_description
1 polymer ?
#
loop_
_entity_poly.entity_id
_entity_poly.type
_entity_poly.pdbx_seq_one_letter_code
_entity_poly.pdbx_strand_id
1 'polypeptide(L)'
;MRCAIWRDAAENVTNSLSKGDRVVASGRLIQKNYETQAGEKRTSFELLVDEIGPSLRWASAKVVKASRSKGGDEDPWTSGKRGAVASSDDEPPPF
;
A
#
# COMPACT_ATOMS: atom_id res chain seq x y z
N MET A 1 -21.79 -5.00 8.23
CA MET A 1 -21.44 -5.44 6.85
C MET A 1 -20.10 -6.15 6.93
N ARG A 2 -19.95 -7.30 6.26
CA ARG A 2 -18.67 -8.03 6.22
C ARG A 2 -17.84 -7.53 5.04
N CYS A 3 -16.54 -7.43 5.22
CA CYS A 3 -15.61 -7.00 4.18
C CYS A 3 -14.52 -8.06 4.01
N ALA A 4 -14.10 -8.31 2.77
CA ALA A 4 -12.99 -9.19 2.47
C ALA A 4 -12.00 -8.49 1.54
N ILE A 5 -10.72 -8.61 1.86
CA ILE A 5 -9.59 -8.13 1.06
C ILE A 5 -8.55 -9.25 1.01
N TRP A 6 -7.77 -9.32 -0.07
CA TRP A 6 -6.90 -10.45 -0.35
C TRP A 6 -5.50 -9.99 -0.76
N ARG A 7 -4.56 -10.94 -0.85
CA ARG A 7 -3.17 -10.73 -1.32
C ARG A 7 -2.43 -9.74 -0.42
N ASP A 8 -1.41 -9.07 -0.95
CA ASP A 8 -0.56 -8.09 -0.25
C ASP A 8 -1.37 -7.01 0.49
N ALA A 9 -2.53 -6.63 -0.04
CA ALA A 9 -3.39 -5.63 0.60
C ALA A 9 -3.95 -6.12 1.95
N ALA A 10 -4.23 -7.43 2.08
CA ALA A 10 -4.64 -8.02 3.35
C ALA A 10 -3.51 -7.96 4.39
N GLU A 11 -2.27 -8.24 3.99
CA GLU A 11 -1.10 -8.14 4.88
C GLU A 11 -0.87 -6.69 5.35
N ASN A 12 -0.97 -5.73 4.43
CA ASN A 12 -0.88 -4.31 4.78
C ASN A 12 -1.97 -3.88 5.76
N VAL A 13 -3.20 -4.37 5.60
CA VAL A 13 -4.31 -4.10 6.52
C VAL A 13 -4.02 -4.67 7.91
N THR A 14 -3.58 -5.92 7.99
CA THR A 14 -3.22 -6.55 9.27
C THR A 14 -2.10 -5.79 10.00
N ASN A 15 -1.13 -5.26 9.25
CA ASN A 15 -0.01 -4.51 9.84
C ASN A 15 -0.35 -3.04 10.18
N SER A 16 -1.41 -2.47 9.58
CA SER A 16 -1.71 -1.03 9.68
C SER A 16 -2.95 -0.71 10.50
N LEU A 17 -3.89 -1.65 10.64
CA LEU A 17 -5.22 -1.39 11.19
C LEU A 17 -5.53 -2.34 12.35
N SER A 18 -6.22 -1.81 13.36
CA SER A 18 -6.68 -2.52 14.55
C SER A 18 -8.17 -2.31 14.79
N LYS A 19 -8.72 -3.09 15.72
CA LYS A 19 -10.12 -2.94 16.14
C LYS A 19 -10.35 -1.52 16.68
N GLY A 20 -11.37 -0.85 16.13
CA GLY A 20 -11.77 0.50 16.56
C GLY A 20 -11.25 1.61 15.64
N ASP A 21 -10.33 1.30 14.72
CA ASP A 21 -9.83 2.29 13.77
C ASP A 21 -10.95 2.75 12.83
N ARG A 22 -11.01 4.06 12.63
CA ARG A 22 -11.88 4.63 11.61
C ARG A 22 -11.23 4.39 10.25
N VAL A 23 -11.97 3.75 9.34
CA VAL A 23 -11.49 3.42 8.00
C VAL A 23 -12.37 4.04 6.91
N VAL A 24 -11.77 4.22 5.74
CA VAL A 24 -12.49 4.41 4.47
C VAL A 24 -12.13 3.23 3.59
N ALA A 25 -13.14 2.54 3.06
CA ALA A 25 -12.97 1.40 2.18
C ALA A 25 -13.80 1.59 0.91
N SER A 26 -13.23 1.20 -0.23
CA SER A 26 -13.83 1.23 -1.55
C SER A 26 -13.75 -0.17 -2.17
N GLY A 27 -14.79 -0.55 -2.90
CA GLY A 27 -14.83 -1.84 -3.56
C GLY A 27 -16.21 -2.20 -4.08
N ARG A 28 -16.43 -3.49 -4.31
CA ARG A 28 -17.63 -4.04 -4.94
C ARG A 28 -18.53 -4.70 -3.93
N LEU A 29 -19.81 -4.32 -3.92
CA LEU A 29 -20.82 -5.00 -3.13
C LEU A 29 -21.22 -6.30 -3.81
N ILE A 30 -21.12 -7.40 -3.07
CA ILE A 30 -21.55 -8.72 -3.53
C ILE A 30 -22.69 -9.23 -2.67
N GLN A 31 -23.62 -9.92 -3.32
CA GLN A 31 -24.69 -10.65 -2.66
C GLN A 31 -24.31 -12.13 -2.60
N LYS A 32 -24.20 -12.68 -1.39
CA LYS A 32 -23.98 -14.10 -1.16
C LYS A 32 -25.24 -14.74 -0.59
N ASN A 33 -25.75 -15.72 -1.32
CA ASN A 33 -26.83 -16.58 -0.85
C ASN A 33 -26.20 -17.82 -0.21
N TYR A 34 -26.62 -18.16 1.00
CA TYR A 34 -26.16 -19.35 1.70
C TYR A 34 -27.33 -20.03 2.40
N GLU A 35 -27.24 -21.35 2.55
CA GLU A 35 -28.22 -22.13 3.28
C GLU A 35 -27.73 -22.28 4.72
N THR A 36 -28.62 -21.99 5.67
CA THR A 36 -28.35 -22.29 7.08
C THR A 36 -28.52 -23.78 7.34
N GLN A 37 -27.96 -24.27 8.44
CA GLN A 37 -28.06 -25.67 8.83
C GLN A 37 -29.50 -26.16 9.06
N ALA A 38 -30.45 -25.22 9.21
CA ALA A 38 -31.88 -25.47 9.32
C ALA A 38 -32.63 -25.43 7.96
N GLY A 39 -31.91 -25.34 6.84
CA GLY A 39 -32.49 -25.29 5.48
C GLY A 39 -32.99 -23.91 5.04
N GLU A 40 -32.86 -22.87 5.87
CA GLU A 40 -33.28 -21.51 5.52
C GLU A 40 -32.25 -20.86 4.58
N LYS A 41 -32.70 -20.42 3.39
CA LYS A 41 -31.87 -19.64 2.45
C LYS A 41 -31.77 -18.20 2.94
N ARG A 42 -30.56 -17.77 3.29
CA ARG A 42 -30.27 -16.39 3.69
C ARG A 42 -29.42 -15.69 2.65
N THR A 43 -29.65 -14.39 2.55
CA THR A 43 -28.86 -13.48 1.73
C THR A 43 -28.00 -12.62 2.64
N SER A 44 -26.71 -12.54 2.34
CA SER A 44 -25.78 -11.60 2.99
C SER A 44 -25.16 -10.67 1.95
N PHE A 45 -25.01 -9.41 2.33
CA PHE A 45 -24.25 -8.44 1.56
C PHE A 45 -22.84 -8.32 2.13
N GLU A 46 -21.85 -8.47 1.27
CA GLU A 46 -20.43 -8.34 1.62
C GLU A 46 -19.75 -7.34 0.69
N LEU A 47 -18.77 -6.62 1.21
CA LEU A 47 -17.93 -5.73 0.43
C LEU A 47 -16.63 -6.48 0.07
N LEU A 48 -16.43 -6.73 -1.22
CA LEU A 48 -15.10 -7.07 -1.73
C LEU A 48 -14.32 -5.78 -1.86
N VAL A 49 -13.36 -5.59 -0.96
CA VAL A 49 -12.59 -4.36 -0.86
C VAL A 49 -11.47 -4.39 -1.89
N ASP A 50 -11.45 -3.36 -2.73
CA ASP A 50 -10.36 -3.14 -3.69
C ASP A 50 -9.32 -2.16 -3.08
N GLU A 51 -9.76 -1.18 -2.28
CA GLU A 51 -8.90 -0.20 -1.59
C GLU A 51 -9.39 0.12 -0.18
N ILE A 52 -8.47 0.31 0.77
CA ILE A 52 -8.79 0.67 2.17
C ILE A 52 -7.65 1.48 2.78
N GLY A 53 -8.00 2.42 3.66
CA GLY A 53 -7.03 3.16 4.47
C GLY A 53 -7.62 3.74 5.76
N PRO A 54 -6.76 4.16 6.69
CA PRO A 54 -7.18 4.86 7.90
C PRO A 54 -7.78 6.22 7.53
N SER A 55 -8.87 6.58 8.20
CA SER A 55 -9.48 7.89 8.06
C SER A 55 -8.67 8.92 8.83
N LEU A 56 -8.14 9.92 8.12
CA LEU A 56 -7.37 11.01 8.74
C LEU A 56 -8.24 12.09 9.40
N ARG A 57 -9.56 11.87 9.48
CA ARG A 57 -10.51 12.86 10.03
C ARG A 57 -10.24 13.17 11.51
N TRP A 58 -9.78 12.18 12.28
CA TRP A 58 -9.51 12.29 13.72
C TRP A 58 -8.20 11.59 14.12
N ALA A 59 -7.34 11.28 13.15
CA ALA A 59 -6.10 10.55 13.37
C ALA A 59 -5.05 11.01 12.33
N SER A 60 -3.77 10.81 12.64
CA SER A 60 -2.67 10.92 11.69
C SER A 60 -2.17 9.52 11.32
N ALA A 61 -1.65 9.34 10.12
CA ALA A 61 -1.01 8.10 9.70
C ALA A 61 0.35 8.39 9.05
N LYS A 62 1.35 7.55 9.35
CA LYS A 62 2.62 7.56 8.63
C LYS A 62 2.57 6.51 7.53
N VAL A 63 2.72 6.94 6.28
CA VAL A 63 2.69 6.02 5.13
C VAL A 63 4.09 5.45 4.90
N VAL A 64 4.19 4.12 4.91
CA VAL A 64 5.39 3.39 4.49
C VAL A 64 5.10 2.76 3.13
N LYS A 65 5.89 3.13 2.12
CA LYS A 65 5.74 2.55 0.77
C LYS A 65 6.36 1.16 0.76
N ALA A 66 5.59 0.15 0.35
CA ALA A 66 6.13 -1.17 0.10
C ALA A 66 7.19 -1.10 -1.01
N SER A 67 8.40 -1.59 -0.74
CA SER A 67 9.43 -1.74 -1.76
C SER A 67 9.07 -2.94 -2.63
N ARG A 68 8.38 -2.68 -3.75
CA ARG A 68 8.36 -3.66 -4.84
C ARG A 68 9.70 -3.52 -5.54
N SER A 69 10.60 -4.48 -5.37
CA SER A 69 11.79 -4.56 -6.21
C SER A 69 11.34 -4.78 -7.65
N LYS A 70 11.11 -3.67 -8.35
CA LYS A 70 11.16 -3.68 -9.80
C LYS A 70 12.63 -3.97 -10.10
N GLY A 71 12.93 -5.22 -10.46
CA GLY A 71 14.24 -5.57 -10.99
C GLY A 71 14.55 -4.57 -12.09
N GLY A 72 15.42 -3.62 -11.76
CA GLY A 72 16.00 -2.74 -12.76
C GLY A 72 16.93 -3.64 -13.54
N ASP A 73 16.61 -3.86 -14.80
CA ASP A 73 17.63 -4.07 -15.82
C ASP A 73 18.62 -2.90 -15.65
N GLU A 74 19.72 -3.18 -14.97
CA GLU A 74 20.87 -2.31 -14.87
C GLU A 74 21.54 -2.33 -16.24
N ASP A 75 20.94 -1.62 -17.19
CA ASP A 75 21.37 -1.59 -18.58
C ASP A 75 22.80 -1.00 -18.63
N PRO A 76 23.83 -1.82 -18.86
CA PRO A 76 25.23 -1.44 -18.66
C PRO A 76 25.71 -0.37 -19.66
N TRP A 77 24.86 0.00 -20.63
CA TRP A 77 25.13 1.04 -21.61
C TRP A 77 24.92 2.47 -21.09
N THR A 78 24.28 2.63 -19.92
CA THR A 78 23.99 3.97 -19.33
C THR A 78 25.04 4.45 -18.33
N SER A 79 25.97 3.59 -17.90
CA SER A 79 26.97 3.88 -16.86
C SER A 79 28.21 4.66 -17.34
N GLY A 80 28.39 4.84 -18.66
CA GLY A 80 29.62 5.37 -19.26
C GLY A 80 29.78 6.90 -19.34
N LYS A 81 28.90 7.71 -18.75
CA LYS A 81 28.94 9.19 -18.89
C LYS A 81 29.01 9.98 -17.57
N ARG A 82 29.66 9.43 -16.55
CA ARG A 82 30.08 10.21 -15.37
C ARG A 82 31.52 9.88 -15.00
N GLY A 83 32.44 10.27 -15.88
CA GLY A 83 33.88 10.25 -15.63
C GLY A 83 34.51 11.56 -16.10
N ALA A 84 35.31 12.15 -15.22
CA ALA A 84 36.27 13.24 -15.44
C ALA A 84 35.75 14.70 -15.45
N VAL A 85 35.65 15.30 -14.26
CA VAL A 85 36.28 16.61 -14.02
C VAL A 85 37.08 16.51 -12.71
N ALA A 86 38.40 16.57 -12.85
CA ALA A 86 39.37 16.50 -11.78
C ALA A 86 39.73 17.93 -11.32
N SER A 87 39.74 18.11 -9.99
CA SER A 87 40.57 19.01 -9.16
C SER A 87 41.12 20.31 -9.77
N SER A 88 40.71 21.44 -9.20
CA SER A 88 41.53 22.66 -9.09
C SER A 88 41.40 23.23 -7.68
N ASP A 89 42.55 23.54 -7.11
CA ASP A 89 42.88 23.92 -5.74
C ASP A 89 41.98 25.00 -5.09
N ASP A 90 41.59 24.74 -3.84
CA ASP A 90 40.91 25.67 -2.94
C ASP A 90 41.97 26.35 -2.05
N GLU A 91 42.45 27.53 -2.45
CA GLU A 91 43.25 28.41 -1.58
C GLU A 91 42.35 29.58 -1.13
N PRO A 92 42.08 29.74 0.18
CA PRO A 92 41.27 30.86 0.66
C PRO A 92 42.07 32.17 0.65
N PRO A 93 41.43 33.32 0.33
CA PRO A 93 42.12 34.60 0.23
C PRO A 93 42.65 35.09 1.59
N PRO A 94 43.82 35.75 1.61
CA PRO A 94 44.41 36.23 2.86
C PRO A 94 43.63 37.43 3.42
N PHE A 95 43.24 37.32 4.68
CA PHE A 95 43.07 38.46 5.60
C PHE A 95 44.09 38.31 6.73
#